data_AF-A0A416V5Z2-F1
#
_entry.id   AF-A0A416V5Z2-F1
#
_cell.length_a   1.000
_cell.length_b   1.000
_cell.length_c   1.000
_cell.angle_alpha   90.00
_cell.angle_beta   90.00
_cell.angle_gamma   90.00
#
_symmetry.space_group_name_H-M   'P 1'
#
loop_
_entity.id
_entity.type
_entity.pdbx_description
1 polymer ?
#
loop_
_entity_poly.entity_id
_entity_poly.type
_entity_poly.pdbx_seq_one_letter_code
_entity_poly.pdbx_strand_id
1 'polypeptide(L)'
;VMSTSKGRGESESSIICEGGSETSWYKADGTINYPPNNGAVPGTEVNMSLKPGDTFGRYGNIGNKSNFVTQTGANADKLALPPTTDPNIYQEFRVIKEIPNTIQAEIAAWGGSAGGGLQYELPMPILQLIREGYIVPK
;
A
#
# COMPACT_ATOMS: atom_id res chain seq x y z
N VAL A 1 -4.95 -68.56 -5.02
CA VAL A 1 -5.41 -67.16 -5.08
C VAL A 1 -4.22 -66.25 -4.80
N MET A 2 -4.02 -65.24 -5.64
CA MET A 2 -2.77 -64.49 -5.80
C MET A 2 -2.45 -63.55 -4.61
N SER A 3 -1.16 -63.42 -4.31
CA SER A 3 -0.54 -62.33 -3.54
C SER A 3 -0.26 -61.11 -4.43
N THR A 4 -0.28 -59.90 -3.84
CA THR A 4 0.53 -58.66 -4.07
C THR A 4 -0.33 -57.42 -3.72
N SER A 5 -0.07 -56.69 -2.63
CA SER A 5 0.86 -55.54 -2.44
C SER A 5 0.47 -54.19 -3.10
N LYS A 6 0.26 -53.18 -2.23
CA LYS A 6 0.89 -51.83 -2.21
C LYS A 6 0.17 -50.59 -2.80
N GLY A 7 0.26 -49.48 -2.04
CA GLY A 7 0.14 -48.06 -2.44
C GLY A 7 -1.00 -47.33 -1.71
N ARG A 8 -0.81 -46.53 -0.66
CA ARG A 8 -0.10 -45.23 -0.45
C ARG A 8 -0.86 -44.01 -1.01
N GLY A 9 -1.10 -43.05 -0.11
CA GLY A 9 -1.34 -41.61 -0.38
C GLY A 9 -2.75 -41.28 -0.84
N GLU A 10 -3.32 -40.12 -0.58
CA GLU A 10 -3.01 -38.99 0.30
C GLU A 10 -4.30 -38.15 0.30
N SER A 11 -4.52 -37.43 1.39
CA SER A 11 -5.60 -36.46 1.54
C SER A 11 -5.56 -35.40 0.44
N GLU A 12 -6.65 -35.21 -0.30
CA GLU A 12 -6.85 -33.99 -1.06
C GLU A 12 -8.11 -33.29 -0.57
N SER A 13 -7.87 -32.44 0.43
CA SER A 13 -8.76 -31.35 0.78
C SER A 13 -8.72 -30.37 -0.38
N SER A 14 -9.74 -30.38 -1.23
CA SER A 14 -9.88 -29.43 -2.32
C SER A 14 -10.12 -28.03 -1.76
N ILE A 15 -9.04 -27.30 -1.52
CA ILE A 15 -9.09 -25.87 -1.28
C ILE A 15 -9.35 -25.22 -2.63
N ILE A 16 -10.61 -24.86 -2.86
CA ILE A 16 -11.00 -23.89 -3.87
C ILE A 16 -10.50 -22.51 -3.41
N CYS A 17 -9.29 -22.16 -3.84
CA CYS A 17 -8.82 -20.77 -3.86
C CYS A 17 -9.18 -20.17 -5.22
N GLU A 18 -10.44 -19.82 -5.44
CA GLU A 18 -10.78 -18.85 -6.49
C GLU A 18 -10.60 -17.43 -5.93
N GLY A 19 -9.35 -16.99 -5.90
CA GLY A 19 -8.96 -15.60 -5.64
C GLY A 19 -8.11 -15.12 -6.81
N GLY A 20 -8.70 -14.29 -7.67
CA GLY A 20 -8.16 -13.90 -8.97
C GLY A 20 -6.73 -13.34 -8.91
N SER A 21 -5.83 -13.96 -9.66
CA SER A 21 -4.50 -13.42 -9.93
C SER A 21 -4.53 -12.56 -11.20
N GLU A 22 -5.30 -11.46 -11.16
CA GLU A 22 -5.08 -10.38 -12.14
C GLU A 22 -3.76 -9.69 -11.76
N THR A 23 -2.66 -10.32 -12.15
CA THR A 23 -1.27 -9.86 -12.01
C THR A 23 -0.95 -8.66 -12.91
N SER A 24 -1.95 -8.12 -13.61
CA SER A 24 -1.82 -6.98 -14.49
C SER A 24 -2.01 -5.66 -13.76
N TRP A 25 -1.03 -4.77 -13.88
CA TRP A 25 -1.10 -3.37 -13.44
C TRP A 25 -2.21 -2.58 -14.14
N TYR A 26 -2.67 -3.04 -15.30
CA TYR A 26 -3.62 -2.33 -16.16
C TYR A 26 -4.85 -3.19 -16.46
N LYS A 27 -6.00 -2.52 -16.57
CA LYS A 27 -7.24 -3.09 -17.10
C LYS A 27 -7.18 -3.13 -18.63
N ALA A 28 -8.15 -3.82 -19.25
CA ALA A 28 -8.25 -3.91 -20.71
C ALA A 28 -8.40 -2.53 -21.42
N ASP A 29 -8.91 -1.52 -20.72
CA ASP A 29 -9.06 -0.14 -21.22
C ASP A 29 -7.79 0.73 -21.07
N GLY A 30 -6.69 0.17 -20.55
CA GLY A 30 -5.43 0.85 -20.31
C GLY A 30 -5.37 1.68 -19.01
N THR A 31 -6.45 1.71 -18.22
CA THR A 31 -6.42 2.34 -16.89
C THR A 31 -5.75 1.44 -15.86
N ILE A 32 -5.19 2.04 -14.81
CA ILE A 32 -4.54 1.28 -13.73
C ILE A 32 -5.59 0.44 -12.98
N ASN A 33 -5.27 -0.84 -12.78
CA ASN A 33 -6.10 -1.78 -12.02
C ASN A 33 -5.79 -1.72 -10.52
N TYR A 34 -6.04 -0.57 -9.88
CA TYR A 34 -5.73 -0.39 -8.46
C TYR A 34 -6.36 -1.48 -7.58
N PRO A 35 -5.66 -1.91 -6.51
CA PRO A 35 -6.19 -2.89 -5.59
C PRO A 35 -7.42 -2.31 -4.86
N PRO A 36 -8.34 -3.16 -4.38
CA PRO A 36 -9.45 -2.71 -3.56
C PRO A 36 -8.96 -2.05 -2.27
N ASN A 37 -9.87 -1.40 -1.55
CA ASN A 37 -9.62 -0.91 -0.19
C ASN A 37 -8.41 0.03 -0.08
N ASN A 38 -8.21 0.89 -1.08
CA ASN A 38 -7.07 1.81 -1.17
C ASN A 38 -5.71 1.10 -1.03
N GLY A 39 -5.62 -0.18 -1.44
CA GLY A 39 -4.39 -0.97 -1.30
C GLY A 39 -4.04 -1.39 0.13
N ALA A 40 -4.95 -1.24 1.08
CA ALA A 40 -4.78 -1.73 2.44
C ALA A 40 -5.13 -3.22 2.57
N VAL A 41 -4.35 -3.95 3.38
CA VAL A 41 -4.75 -5.26 3.89
C VAL A 41 -6.01 -5.07 4.77
N PRO A 42 -7.15 -5.69 4.44
CA PRO A 42 -8.39 -5.47 5.18
C PRO A 42 -8.26 -5.79 6.66
N GLY A 43 -8.69 -4.86 7.53
CA GLY A 43 -8.66 -5.00 8.99
C GLY A 43 -7.36 -4.49 9.64
N THR A 44 -6.43 -3.95 8.86
CA THR A 44 -5.20 -3.32 9.37
C THR A 44 -5.32 -1.80 9.53
N GLU A 45 -6.44 -1.22 9.12
CA GLU A 45 -6.70 0.21 9.17
C GLU A 45 -6.85 0.69 10.61
N VAL A 46 -6.04 1.67 10.97
CA VAL A 46 -6.07 2.32 12.27
C VAL A 46 -6.24 3.81 12.05
N ASN A 47 -7.31 4.37 12.62
CA ASN A 47 -7.47 5.82 12.66
C ASN A 47 -6.54 6.41 13.74
N MET A 48 -5.74 7.40 13.36
CA MET A 48 -4.75 8.02 14.23
C MET A 48 -4.56 9.51 13.93
N SER A 49 -3.81 10.18 14.82
CA SER A 49 -3.31 11.54 14.59
C SER A 49 -1.79 11.51 14.39
N LEU A 50 -1.31 12.22 13.35
CA LEU A 50 0.11 12.55 13.25
C LEU A 50 0.39 13.80 14.08
N LYS A 51 1.36 13.73 14.99
CA LYS A 51 1.69 14.78 15.96
C LYS A 51 2.82 15.68 15.44
N PRO A 52 2.91 16.94 15.93
CA PRO A 52 4.06 17.79 15.63
C PRO A 52 5.39 17.09 15.94
N GLY A 53 6.30 17.12 14.98
CA GLY A 53 7.58 16.41 15.02
C GLY A 53 7.61 15.08 14.26
N ASP A 54 6.45 14.46 14.02
CA ASP A 54 6.36 13.25 13.19
C ASP A 54 6.84 13.54 11.76
N THR A 55 7.31 12.49 11.09
CA THR A 55 7.79 12.57 9.70
C THR A 55 7.21 11.45 8.87
N PHE A 56 7.03 11.72 7.58
CA PHE A 56 6.60 10.74 6.60
C PHE A 56 7.21 11.05 5.23
N GLY A 57 7.22 10.06 4.36
CA GLY A 57 7.77 10.16 3.00
C GLY A 57 6.74 9.89 1.92
N ARG A 58 7.05 10.32 0.69
CA ARG A 58 6.26 10.01 -0.50
C ARG A 58 7.17 9.73 -1.69
N TYR A 59 6.86 8.64 -2.38
CA TYR A 59 7.41 8.36 -3.70
C TYR A 59 6.50 8.94 -4.80
N GLY A 60 7.13 9.44 -5.86
CA GLY A 60 6.49 10.04 -7.02
C GLY A 60 6.05 11.49 -6.82
N ASN A 61 5.60 12.08 -7.94
CA ASN A 61 5.16 13.47 -7.98
C ASN A 61 3.95 13.74 -7.06
N ILE A 62 3.85 14.99 -6.62
CA ILE A 62 2.73 15.48 -5.79
C ILE A 62 1.77 16.26 -6.68
N GLY A 63 0.57 15.72 -6.87
CA GLY A 63 -0.52 16.38 -7.56
C GLY A 63 -1.60 16.88 -6.60
N ASN A 64 -2.65 17.48 -7.16
CA ASN A 64 -3.75 18.09 -6.40
C ASN A 64 -4.55 17.11 -5.52
N LYS A 65 -4.43 15.80 -5.76
CA LYS A 65 -5.14 14.73 -5.01
C LYS A 65 -4.18 13.82 -4.24
N SER A 66 -2.89 14.10 -4.21
CA SER A 66 -1.90 13.25 -3.54
C SER A 66 -2.09 13.32 -2.02
N ASN A 67 -2.63 12.27 -1.41
CA ASN A 67 -2.84 12.15 0.04
C ASN A 67 -2.24 10.87 0.66
N PHE A 68 -1.72 9.94 -0.15
CA PHE A 68 -1.01 8.76 0.36
C PHE A 68 0.48 9.05 0.59
N VAL A 69 0.94 8.70 1.77
CA VAL A 69 2.35 8.78 2.22
C VAL A 69 2.74 7.48 2.93
N THR A 70 4.01 7.33 3.26
CA THR A 70 4.57 6.15 3.94
C THR A 70 5.51 6.59 5.06
N GLN A 71 6.05 5.63 5.81
CA GLN A 71 7.08 5.91 6.80
C GLN A 71 8.31 6.55 6.15
N THR A 72 8.93 7.49 6.86
CA THR A 72 10.23 8.06 6.46
C THR A 72 11.26 6.95 6.25
N GLY A 73 11.98 6.98 5.13
CA GLY A 73 12.94 5.96 4.73
C GLY A 73 12.36 4.59 4.33
N ALA A 74 11.04 4.47 4.14
CA ALA A 74 10.46 3.19 3.72
C ALA A 74 11.03 2.71 2.38
N ASN A 75 11.35 1.42 2.29
CA ASN A 75 11.81 0.82 1.04
C ASN A 75 10.64 0.75 0.04
N ALA A 76 10.82 1.33 -1.15
CA ALA A 76 9.85 1.33 -2.25
C ALA A 76 9.33 -0.07 -2.60
N ASP A 77 10.15 -1.11 -2.49
CA ASP A 77 9.78 -2.51 -2.80
C ASP A 77 8.64 -3.06 -1.91
N LYS A 78 8.39 -2.43 -0.76
CA LYS A 78 7.32 -2.80 0.18
C LYS A 78 6.04 -1.98 0.00
N LEU A 79 6.02 -1.06 -0.95
CA LEU A 79 4.94 -0.08 -1.09
C LEU A 79 3.98 -0.37 -2.23
N ALA A 80 4.20 -1.45 -2.98
CA ALA A 80 3.36 -1.85 -4.12
C ALA A 80 3.02 -0.67 -5.06
N LEU A 81 4.03 0.16 -5.36
CA LEU A 81 3.85 1.38 -6.14
C LEU A 81 3.43 1.05 -7.57
N PRO A 82 2.44 1.74 -8.15
CA PRO A 82 2.09 1.55 -9.56
C PRO A 82 3.29 1.90 -10.45
N PRO A 83 3.41 1.30 -11.65
CA PRO A 83 4.52 1.51 -12.58
C PRO A 83 4.63 2.96 -13.08
N THR A 84 3.59 3.76 -12.87
CA THR A 84 3.57 5.20 -13.15
C THR A 84 4.22 6.05 -12.05
N THR A 85 4.64 5.43 -10.94
CA THR A 85 5.38 6.11 -9.86
C THR A 85 6.86 6.08 -10.19
N ASP A 86 7.50 7.23 -10.26
CA ASP A 86 8.96 7.29 -10.36
C ASP A 86 9.56 7.04 -8.97
N PRO A 87 10.25 5.91 -8.74
CA PRO A 87 10.85 5.60 -7.45
C PRO A 87 12.06 6.50 -7.12
N ASN A 88 12.61 7.24 -8.09
CA ASN A 88 13.72 8.17 -7.85
C ASN A 88 13.25 9.51 -7.26
N ILE A 89 11.94 9.79 -7.32
CA ILE A 89 11.36 11.00 -6.73
C ILE A 89 10.88 10.63 -5.33
N TYR A 90 11.73 10.86 -4.33
CA TYR A 90 11.40 10.69 -2.92
C TYR A 90 11.42 12.01 -2.17
N GLN A 91 10.35 12.31 -1.44
CA GLN A 91 10.17 13.56 -0.70
C GLN A 91 9.76 13.26 0.74
N GLU A 92 10.37 13.94 1.70
CA GLU A 92 10.03 13.81 3.12
C GLU A 92 9.37 15.08 3.65
N PHE A 93 8.48 14.91 4.63
CA PHE A 93 7.78 15.99 5.28
C PHE A 93 7.88 15.85 6.79
N ARG A 94 7.85 16.99 7.48
CA ARG A 94 7.70 17.07 8.93
C ARG A 94 6.36 17.69 9.28
N VAL A 95 5.68 17.09 10.24
CA VAL A 95 4.44 17.62 10.83
C VAL A 95 4.77 18.76 11.78
N ILE A 96 4.13 19.90 11.58
CA ILE A 96 4.26 21.12 12.39
C ILE A 96 3.00 21.37 13.23
N LYS A 97 1.84 20.95 12.72
CA LYS A 97 0.55 20.98 13.42
C LYS A 97 -0.10 19.60 13.34
N GLU A 98 -0.76 19.17 14.41
CA GLU A 98 -1.42 17.86 14.46
C GLU A 98 -2.37 17.66 13.26
N ILE A 99 -2.27 16.49 12.64
CA ILE A 99 -3.14 16.05 11.54
C ILE A 99 -4.02 14.91 12.07
N PRO A 100 -5.26 15.20 12.48
CA PRO A 100 -6.18 14.17 12.94
C PRO A 100 -6.70 13.34 11.76
N ASN A 101 -7.38 12.24 12.05
CA ASN A 101 -8.08 11.43 11.04
C ASN A 101 -7.18 10.89 9.92
N THR A 102 -5.91 10.59 10.24
CA THR A 102 -5.01 9.90 9.33
C THR A 102 -5.24 8.40 9.47
N ILE A 103 -5.44 7.70 8.36
CA ILE A 103 -5.61 6.24 8.37
C ILE A 103 -4.25 5.60 8.09
N GLN A 104 -3.70 4.88 9.07
CA GLN A 104 -2.58 3.99 8.86
C GLN A 104 -3.09 2.61 8.43
N ALA A 105 -2.45 1.96 7.47
CA ALA A 105 -2.74 0.58 7.12
C ALA A 105 -1.51 -0.17 6.60
N GLU A 106 -1.53 -1.50 6.67
CA GLU A 106 -0.56 -2.34 5.98
C GLU A 106 -0.88 -2.38 4.48
N ILE A 107 0.14 -2.27 3.64
CA ILE A 107 0.01 -2.28 2.18
C ILE A 107 -0.13 -3.72 1.70
N ALA A 108 -1.21 -4.02 0.99
CA ALA A 108 -1.45 -5.32 0.38
C ALA A 108 -0.46 -5.62 -0.77
N ALA A 109 -0.24 -6.90 -1.03
CA ALA A 109 0.48 -7.33 -2.23
C ALA A 109 -0.29 -6.88 -3.49
N TRP A 110 0.40 -6.24 -4.43
CA TRP A 110 -0.21 -5.79 -5.68
C TRP A 110 0.85 -5.56 -6.76
N GLY A 111 0.49 -5.82 -8.03
CA GLY A 111 1.38 -5.61 -9.18
C GLY A 111 2.69 -6.42 -9.18
N GLY A 112 2.72 -7.54 -8.46
CA GLY A 112 3.95 -8.36 -8.31
C GLY A 112 4.88 -7.88 -7.20
N SER A 113 4.56 -6.79 -6.50
CA SER A 113 5.17 -6.42 -5.23
C SER A 113 4.50 -7.19 -4.09
N ALA A 114 5.29 -7.66 -3.12
CA ALA A 114 4.80 -8.36 -1.94
C ALA A 114 4.05 -7.43 -0.95
N GLY A 115 4.26 -6.11 -1.03
CA GLY A 115 3.67 -5.17 -0.09
C GLY A 115 4.29 -5.31 1.31
N GLY A 116 3.47 -5.18 2.35
CA GLY A 116 3.85 -5.34 3.76
C GLY A 116 4.50 -4.11 4.41
N GLY A 117 4.62 -3.00 3.68
CA GLY A 117 4.95 -1.70 4.24
C GLY A 117 3.74 -1.04 4.91
N LEU A 118 3.94 0.12 5.55
CA LEU A 118 2.84 0.95 6.04
C LEU A 118 2.55 2.09 5.07
N GLN A 119 1.27 2.34 4.85
CA GLN A 119 0.76 3.55 4.23
C GLN A 119 -0.01 4.39 5.24
N TYR A 120 -0.03 5.69 5.00
CA TYR A 120 -0.85 6.65 5.70
C TYR A 120 -1.68 7.41 4.67
N GLU A 121 -3.00 7.31 4.78
CA GLU A 121 -3.94 8.14 4.03
C GLU A 121 -4.23 9.40 4.85
N LEU A 122 -3.74 10.54 4.35
CA LEU A 122 -3.94 11.84 4.97
C LEU A 122 -5.38 12.34 4.71
N PRO A 123 -5.98 13.10 5.66
CA PRO A 123 -7.36 13.59 5.53
C PRO A 123 -7.54 14.66 4.43
N MET A 124 -6.44 15.15 3.87
CA MET A 124 -6.40 16.20 2.85
C MET A 124 -5.10 16.09 2.02
N PRO A 125 -5.07 16.61 0.79
CA PRO A 125 -3.89 16.52 -0.07
C PRO A 125 -2.66 17.19 0.52
N ILE A 126 -1.48 16.64 0.21
CA ILE A 126 -0.17 17.14 0.69
C ILE A 126 0.03 18.62 0.35
N LEU A 127 -0.35 19.06 -0.86
CA LEU A 127 -0.25 20.48 -1.24
C LEU A 127 -1.12 21.39 -0.37
N GLN A 128 -2.27 20.89 0.09
CA GLN A 128 -3.15 21.65 0.99
C GLN A 128 -2.55 21.68 2.40
N LEU A 129 -1.99 20.56 2.88
CA LEU A 129 -1.33 20.51 4.20
C LEU A 129 -0.13 21.47 4.27
N ILE A 130 0.64 21.58 3.19
CA ILE A 130 1.73 22.57 3.09
C ILE A 130 1.16 23.99 3.13
N ARG A 131 0.15 24.28 2.30
CA ARG A 131 -0.45 25.62 2.20
C ARG A 131 -1.06 26.09 3.53
N GLU A 132 -1.70 25.18 4.27
CA GLU A 132 -2.35 25.47 5.54
C GLU A 132 -1.41 25.36 6.76
N GLY A 133 -0.13 25.03 6.52
CA GLY A 133 0.91 25.01 7.54
C GLY A 133 0.82 23.83 8.51
N TYR A 134 0.24 22.70 8.08
CA TYR A 134 0.27 21.46 8.84
C TYR A 134 1.61 20.74 8.74
N ILE A 135 2.25 20.82 7.58
CA ILE A 135 3.53 20.17 7.29
C ILE A 135 4.47 21.09 6.53
N VAL A 136 5.75 20.78 6.58
CA VAL A 136 6.79 21.41 5.75
C VAL A 136 7.64 20.33 5.07
N PRO A 137 8.15 20.57 3.85
CA PRO A 137 9.21 19.74 3.28
C PRO A 137 10.41 19.67 4.24
N LYS A 138 11.02 18.50 4.36
CA LYS A 138 12.22 18.28 5.17
C LYS A 138 13.50 18.48 4.37
#